data_AF-A0A8K0S346-F1
#
_entry.id   AF-A0A8K0S346-F1
#
_cell.length_a   1.000
_cell.length_b   1.000
_cell.length_c   1.000
_cell.angle_alpha   90.00
_cell.angle_beta   90.00
_cell.angle_gamma   90.00
#
_symmetry.space_group_name_H-M   'P 1'
#
loop_
_entity.id
_entity.type
_entity.pdbx_description
1 polymer ?
#
loop_
_entity_poly.entity_id
_entity_poly.type
_entity_poly.pdbx_seq_one_letter_code
_entity_poly.pdbx_strand_id
1 'polypeptide(L)'
;RSASLWSQLVAPPPLAPPDWIRSRTRRLFLVSLGVPVDLDEILPASKQKKLVLPSLNVSTLSPRTSTDSRSPELDLVAARHLCQTTDEALDGMTDEELKVHIAKLEGLEEAAKEALEYWKKRTDEKIGDREAFEGVIENLVKHARKVRK
;
A
#
# COMPACT_ATOMS: atom_id res chain seq x y z
N ARG A 1 -22.85 -30.68 -21.38
CA ARG A 1 -22.51 -29.32 -20.87
C ARG A 1 -21.45 -29.36 -19.77
N SER A 2 -21.51 -30.29 -18.81
CA SER A 2 -20.47 -30.48 -17.77
C SER A 2 -19.09 -30.91 -18.29
N ALA A 3 -19.03 -31.75 -19.33
CA ALA A 3 -17.77 -32.23 -19.89
C ALA A 3 -16.86 -31.11 -20.46
N SER A 4 -17.46 -30.09 -21.10
CA SER A 4 -16.70 -28.95 -21.64
C SER A 4 -16.12 -28.08 -20.53
N LEU A 5 -16.87 -27.85 -19.45
CA LEU A 5 -16.38 -27.13 -18.27
C LEU A 5 -15.23 -27.87 -17.59
N TRP A 6 -15.35 -29.21 -17.48
CA TRP A 6 -14.30 -30.03 -16.88
C TRP A 6 -13.01 -30.02 -17.71
N SER A 7 -13.13 -30.10 -19.04
CA SER A 7 -11.98 -29.97 -19.94
C SER A 7 -11.29 -28.61 -19.84
N GLN A 8 -12.04 -27.55 -19.49
CA GLN A 8 -11.52 -26.19 -19.37
C GLN A 8 -10.84 -25.94 -18.00
N LEU A 9 -11.31 -26.60 -16.94
CA LEU A 9 -10.73 -26.55 -15.60
C LEU A 9 -9.43 -27.38 -15.47
N VAL A 10 -9.34 -28.50 -16.21
CA VAL A 10 -8.19 -29.41 -16.18
C VAL A 10 -7.11 -28.99 -17.19
N ALA A 11 -7.39 -28.03 -18.08
CA ALA A 11 -6.41 -27.53 -19.03
C ALA A 11 -5.23 -26.88 -18.28
N PRO A 12 -3.97 -27.30 -18.54
CA PRO A 12 -2.81 -26.66 -17.92
C PRO A 12 -2.78 -25.18 -18.31
N PRO A 13 -2.53 -24.26 -17.37
CA PRO A 13 -2.50 -22.85 -17.67
C PRO A 13 -1.41 -22.56 -18.71
N PRO A 14 -1.64 -21.62 -19.65
CA PRO A 14 -0.66 -21.30 -20.66
C PRO A 14 0.63 -20.81 -19.98
N LEU A 15 1.69 -21.60 -20.11
CA LEU A 15 3.03 -21.29 -19.60
C LEU A 15 3.72 -20.34 -20.59
N ALA A 16 3.30 -19.07 -20.61
CA ALA A 16 4.10 -18.04 -21.24
C ALA A 16 5.40 -17.87 -20.42
N PRO A 17 6.57 -17.72 -21.07
CA PRO A 17 7.79 -17.41 -20.35
C PRO A 17 7.56 -16.13 -19.52
N PRO A 18 7.90 -16.13 -18.21
CA PRO A 18 7.68 -14.95 -17.38
C PRO A 18 8.48 -13.76 -17.90
N ASP A 19 7.81 -12.62 -18.11
CA ASP A 19 8.44 -11.34 -18.46
C ASP A 19 9.19 -10.76 -17.24
N TRP A 20 10.30 -11.41 -16.86
CA TRP A 20 11.14 -11.07 -15.71
C TRP A 20 11.65 -9.62 -15.75
N ILE A 21 11.71 -9.02 -16.94
CA ILE A 21 12.10 -7.62 -17.15
C ILE A 21 11.21 -6.67 -16.34
N ARG A 22 9.91 -6.97 -16.22
CA ARG A 22 8.92 -6.17 -15.47
C ARG A 22 8.82 -6.53 -13.97
N SER A 23 9.61 -7.50 -13.50
CA SER A 23 9.53 -8.00 -12.12
C SER A 23 9.94 -6.95 -11.09
N ARG A 24 9.08 -6.70 -10.09
CA ARG A 24 9.36 -5.79 -8.97
C ARG A 24 10.58 -6.24 -8.16
N THR A 25 10.71 -7.54 -7.92
CA THR A 25 11.82 -8.12 -7.15
C THR A 25 13.16 -7.91 -7.86
N ARG A 26 13.20 -8.13 -9.18
CA ARG A 26 14.39 -7.86 -10.00
C ARG A 26 14.82 -6.39 -9.88
N ARG A 27 13.87 -5.45 -9.97
CA ARG A 27 14.17 -4.01 -9.85
C ARG A 27 14.80 -3.67 -8.51
N LEU A 28 14.19 -4.10 -7.41
CA LEU A 28 14.71 -3.83 -6.06
C LEU A 28 16.13 -4.39 -5.88
N PHE A 29 16.38 -5.58 -6.44
CA PHE A 29 17.71 -6.19 -6.41
C PHE A 29 18.74 -5.41 -7.24
N LEU A 30 18.42 -5.02 -8.47
CA LEU A 30 19.34 -4.25 -9.33
C LEU A 30 19.64 -2.86 -8.79
N VAL A 31 18.63 -2.19 -8.25
CA VAL A 31 18.79 -0.90 -7.54
C VAL A 31 19.71 -1.07 -6.33
N SER A 32 19.57 -2.16 -5.57
CA SER A 32 20.46 -2.47 -4.45
C SER A 32 21.90 -2.77 -4.88
N LEU A 33 22.13 -3.21 -6.12
CA LEU A 33 23.46 -3.44 -6.69
C LEU A 33 24.05 -2.19 -7.38
N GLY A 34 23.33 -1.06 -7.39
CA GLY A 34 23.76 0.15 -8.08
C GLY A 34 23.75 0.04 -9.61
N VAL A 35 23.05 -0.96 -10.17
CA VAL A 35 22.92 -1.16 -11.62
C VAL A 35 21.80 -0.24 -12.14
N PRO A 36 22.06 0.64 -13.12
CA PRO A 36 21.03 1.48 -13.72
C PRO A 36 19.91 0.62 -14.33
N VAL A 37 18.67 0.93 -14.00
CA VAL A 37 17.48 0.22 -14.52
C VAL A 37 16.77 1.12 -15.53
N ASP A 38 16.58 0.63 -16.76
CA ASP A 38 15.87 1.35 -17.81
C ASP A 38 14.38 1.51 -17.45
N LEU A 39 13.94 2.76 -17.25
CA LEU A 39 12.58 3.10 -16.82
C LEU A 39 11.53 2.95 -17.94
N ASP A 40 11.97 3.03 -19.21
CA ASP A 40 11.10 2.94 -20.39
C ASP A 40 10.57 1.51 -20.66
N GLU A 41 11.21 0.48 -20.09
CA GLU A 41 10.77 -0.93 -20.20
C GLU A 41 9.59 -1.26 -19.26
N ILE A 42 9.30 -0.36 -18.32
CA ILE A 42 8.40 -0.57 -17.17
C ILE A 42 7.03 0.07 -17.40
N LEU A 43 6.96 1.10 -18.24
CA LEU A 43 5.69 1.67 -18.67
C LEU A 43 5.11 0.75 -19.75
N PRO A 44 3.82 0.36 -19.69
CA PRO A 44 3.21 -0.27 -20.86
C PRO A 44 3.44 0.69 -22.03
N ALA A 45 4.22 0.26 -23.03
CA ALA A 45 4.59 1.09 -24.17
C ALA A 45 3.35 1.89 -24.58
N SER A 46 3.43 3.22 -24.49
CA SER A 46 2.32 4.13 -24.76
C SER A 46 2.00 4.08 -26.26
N LYS A 47 1.49 2.96 -26.72
CA LYS A 47 0.80 2.79 -27.99
C LYS A 47 -0.65 3.07 -27.66
N GLN A 48 -0.96 4.33 -27.36
CA GLN A 48 -2.34 4.82 -27.34
C GLN A 48 -2.89 4.75 -28.77
N LYS A 49 -3.23 3.55 -29.24
CA LYS A 49 -4.17 3.40 -30.35
C LYS A 49 -5.49 3.94 -29.82
N LYS A 50 -5.93 5.07 -30.38
CA LYS A 50 -7.19 5.77 -30.12
C LYS A 50 -8.33 4.76 -29.90
N LEU A 51 -8.65 4.49 -28.64
CA LEU A 51 -9.79 3.67 -28.24
C LEU A 51 -11.02 4.58 -28.22
N VAL A 52 -11.85 4.48 -29.26
CA VAL A 52 -13.22 4.96 -29.17
C VAL A 52 -14.02 3.86 -28.48
N LEU A 53 -14.54 4.14 -27.29
CA LEU A 53 -15.39 3.22 -26.54
C LEU A 53 -16.86 3.49 -26.88
N PRO A 54 -17.69 2.45 -27.16
CA PRO A 54 -19.13 2.58 -27.11
C PRO A 54 -19.58 2.84 -25.67
N SER A 55 -20.40 3.86 -25.46
CA SER A 55 -20.88 4.31 -24.15
C SER A 55 -21.58 3.19 -23.38
N LEU A 56 -21.00 2.79 -22.25
CA LEU A 56 -21.67 1.98 -21.23
C LEU A 56 -21.86 2.84 -19.99
N ASN A 57 -23.12 3.19 -19.75
CA ASN A 57 -23.58 3.83 -18.53
C ASN A 57 -23.53 2.81 -17.39
N VAL A 58 -22.44 2.80 -16.61
CA VAL A 58 -22.39 2.08 -15.33
C VAL A 58 -22.26 3.12 -14.23
N SER A 59 -23.43 3.57 -13.79
CA SER A 59 -23.60 4.22 -12.50
C SER A 59 -23.45 3.15 -11.42
N THR A 60 -22.23 2.91 -10.96
CA THR A 60 -21.99 2.30 -9.66
C THR A 60 -21.01 3.18 -8.92
N LEU A 61 -21.56 4.02 -8.05
CA LEU A 61 -20.85 4.68 -6.97
C LEU A 61 -20.05 3.64 -6.17
N SER A 62 -18.76 3.56 -6.44
CA SER A 62 -17.78 3.47 -5.36
C SER A 62 -16.95 4.75 -5.40
N PRO A 63 -17.36 5.78 -4.65
CA PRO A 63 -16.37 6.72 -4.16
C PRO A 63 -15.47 5.86 -3.28
N ARG A 64 -14.28 5.50 -3.77
CA ARG A 64 -13.15 5.33 -2.85
C ARG A 64 -13.08 6.67 -2.16
N THR A 65 -13.68 6.75 -0.98
CA THR A 65 -13.85 8.00 -0.26
C THR A 65 -12.46 8.59 -0.10
N SER A 66 -12.22 9.66 -0.84
CA SER A 66 -11.16 10.63 -0.67
C SER A 66 -11.34 11.34 0.69
N THR A 67 -11.42 10.58 1.76
CA THR A 67 -11.38 11.01 3.16
C THR A 67 -10.01 10.75 3.77
N ASP A 68 -9.13 10.06 3.04
CA ASP A 68 -7.74 9.80 3.42
C ASP A 68 -6.81 10.95 3.01
N SER A 69 -7.34 12.17 2.93
CA SER A 69 -6.54 13.40 2.77
C SER A 69 -6.17 14.01 4.13
N ARG A 70 -6.51 13.31 5.23
CA ARG A 70 -6.21 13.69 6.62
C ARG A 70 -5.41 12.63 7.37
N SER A 71 -5.00 11.56 6.69
CA SER A 71 -3.98 10.70 7.29
C SER A 71 -2.66 11.49 7.26
N PRO A 72 -1.91 11.51 8.36
CA PRO A 72 -0.58 12.08 8.36
C PRO A 72 0.29 11.28 7.37
N GLU A 73 0.68 11.95 6.29
CA GLU A 73 1.53 11.39 5.25
C GLU A 73 2.97 11.39 5.75
N LEU A 74 3.49 10.20 6.04
CA LEU A 74 4.87 10.05 6.51
C LEU A 74 5.70 9.34 5.45
N ASP A 75 6.58 10.09 4.80
CA ASP A 75 7.48 9.53 3.80
C ASP A 75 8.61 8.73 4.46
N LEU A 76 8.37 7.42 4.55
CA LEU A 76 9.33 6.46 5.10
C LEU A 76 10.64 6.37 4.31
N VAL A 77 10.63 6.73 3.03
CA VAL A 77 11.82 6.71 2.17
C VAL A 77 12.70 7.90 2.49
N ALA A 78 12.12 9.11 2.53
CA ALA A 78 12.83 10.31 2.98
C ALA A 78 13.36 10.17 4.41
N ALA A 79 12.55 9.63 5.33
CA ALA A 79 12.95 9.33 6.70
C ALA A 79 14.19 8.44 6.75
N ARG A 80 14.18 7.34 6.00
CA ARG A 80 15.30 6.41 5.94
C ARG A 80 16.56 7.07 5.41
N HIS A 81 16.45 7.87 4.35
CA HIS A 81 17.61 8.58 3.80
C HIS A 81 18.22 9.58 4.79
N LEU A 82 17.38 10.32 5.52
CA LEU A 82 17.83 11.26 6.55
C LEU A 82 18.51 10.56 7.72
N CYS A 83 18.01 9.40 8.15
CA CYS A 83 18.64 8.61 9.22
C CYS A 83 19.88 7.83 8.77
N GLN A 84 20.09 7.67 7.46
CA GLN A 84 21.24 6.96 6.89
C GLN A 84 22.45 7.86 6.64
N THR A 85 22.39 9.16 6.99
CA THR A 85 23.57 10.03 6.90
C THR A 85 24.69 9.45 7.76
N THR A 86 25.81 9.10 7.12
CA THR A 86 26.96 8.47 7.79
C THR A 86 27.79 9.50 8.55
N ASP A 87 28.58 9.04 9.52
CA ASP A 87 29.41 9.91 10.35
C ASP A 87 30.42 10.71 9.52
N GLU A 88 30.96 10.15 8.43
CA GLU A 88 31.87 10.85 7.53
C GLU A 88 31.18 12.00 6.77
N ALA A 89 29.88 11.86 6.50
CA ALA A 89 29.09 12.92 5.88
C ALA A 89 28.75 14.02 6.89
N LEU A 90 28.63 13.69 8.18
CA LEU A 90 28.39 14.67 9.25
C LEU A 90 29.65 15.51 9.54
N ASP A 91 30.83 14.91 9.53
CA ASP A 91 32.11 15.62 9.73
C ASP A 91 32.42 16.64 8.62
N GLY A 92 31.86 16.42 7.42
CA GLY A 92 31.99 17.34 6.28
C GLY A 92 30.94 18.45 6.23
N MET A 93 29.92 18.42 7.10
CA MET A 93 28.87 19.45 7.14
C MET A 93 29.34 20.67 7.93
N THR A 94 28.94 21.85 7.45
CA THR A 94 29.10 23.09 8.21
C THR A 94 28.13 23.13 9.39
N ASP A 95 28.43 23.95 10.40
CA ASP A 95 27.60 24.10 11.60
C ASP A 95 26.15 24.52 11.26
N GLU A 96 25.97 25.29 10.19
CA GLU A 96 24.63 25.68 9.71
C GLU A 96 23.89 24.53 9.01
N GLU A 97 24.59 23.68 8.27
CA GLU A 97 24.00 22.50 7.63
C GLU A 97 23.60 21.44 8.67
N LEU A 98 24.39 21.29 9.73
CA LEU A 98 24.09 20.43 10.87
C LEU A 98 22.81 20.89 11.59
N LYS A 99 22.68 22.19 11.88
CA LYS A 99 21.45 22.75 12.48
C LYS A 99 20.22 22.49 11.61
N VAL A 100 20.35 22.63 10.29
CA VAL A 100 19.26 22.35 9.34
C VAL A 100 18.93 20.85 9.31
N HIS A 101 19.92 19.96 9.40
CA HIS A 101 19.70 18.51 9.44
C HIS A 101 18.96 18.09 10.73
N ILE A 102 19.38 18.62 11.88
CA ILE A 102 18.70 18.42 13.17
C ILE A 102 17.25 18.90 13.09
N ALA A 103 17.00 20.11 12.59
CA ALA A 103 15.64 20.63 12.45
C ALA A 103 14.75 19.77 11.54
N LYS A 104 15.32 19.18 10.47
CA LYS A 104 14.60 18.23 9.60
C LYS A 104 14.29 16.91 10.31
N LEU A 105 15.22 16.40 11.10
CA LEU A 105 15.02 15.17 11.89
C LEU A 105 13.95 15.37 12.98
N GLU A 106 13.98 16.51 13.68
CA GLU A 106 12.99 16.86 14.70
C GLU A 106 11.58 17.00 14.10
N GLY A 107 11.45 17.69 12.96
CA GLY A 107 10.17 17.79 12.26
C GLY A 107 9.64 16.44 11.77
N LEU A 108 10.54 15.53 11.38
CA LEU A 108 10.17 14.17 11.00
C LEU A 108 9.72 13.33 12.20
N GLU A 109 10.38 13.50 13.35
CA GLU A 109 10.00 12.85 14.61
C GLU A 109 8.60 13.29 15.06
N GLU A 110 8.30 14.59 14.96
CA GLU A 110 6.97 15.13 15.27
C GLU A 110 5.90 14.53 14.35
N ALA A 111 6.13 14.55 13.04
CA ALA A 111 5.22 13.91 12.08
C ALA A 111 5.03 12.41 12.37
N ALA A 112 6.08 11.71 12.82
CA ALA A 112 6.01 10.31 13.21
C ALA A 112 5.16 10.06 14.46
N LYS A 113 5.27 10.94 15.46
CA LYS A 113 4.44 10.88 16.66
C LYS A 113 2.98 11.13 16.32
N GLU A 114 2.69 12.16 15.53
CA GLU A 114 1.33 12.47 15.07
C GLU A 114 0.72 11.30 14.29
N ALA A 115 1.49 10.70 13.38
CA ALA A 115 1.06 9.53 12.63
C ALA A 115 0.75 8.33 13.51
N LEU A 116 1.63 8.05 14.46
CA LEU A 116 1.45 6.96 15.38
C LEU A 116 0.20 7.18 16.26
N GLU A 117 -0.01 8.39 16.79
CA GLU A 117 -1.20 8.70 17.59
C GLU A 117 -2.49 8.59 16.78
N TYR A 118 -2.50 9.11 15.56
CA TYR A 118 -3.62 8.97 14.64
C TYR A 118 -4.00 7.50 14.41
N TRP A 119 -3.02 6.66 14.08
CA TRP A 119 -3.25 5.24 13.80
C TRP A 119 -3.62 4.46 15.06
N LYS A 120 -3.06 4.80 16.24
CA LYS A 120 -3.47 4.22 17.51
C LYS A 120 -4.95 4.48 17.79
N LYS A 121 -5.38 5.75 17.72
CA LYS A 121 -6.78 6.12 17.93
C LYS A 121 -7.72 5.38 16.96
N ARG A 122 -7.36 5.34 15.67
CA ARG A 122 -8.13 4.63 14.64
C ARG A 122 -8.24 3.13 14.95
N THR A 123 -7.18 2.54 15.47
CA THR A 123 -7.12 1.12 15.82
C THR A 123 -8.00 0.84 17.04
N ASP A 124 -7.91 1.68 18.08
CA ASP A 124 -8.73 1.55 19.28
C ASP A 124 -10.23 1.69 18.97
N GLU A 125 -10.61 2.65 18.13
CA GLU A 125 -11.98 2.79 17.61
C GLU A 125 -12.46 1.50 16.94
N LYS A 126 -11.63 0.89 16.09
CA LYS A 126 -11.97 -0.35 15.37
C LYS A 126 -12.03 -1.57 16.28
N ILE A 127 -11.21 -1.60 17.33
CA ILE A 127 -11.27 -2.64 18.36
C ILE A 127 -12.59 -2.54 19.12
N GLY A 128 -12.98 -1.33 19.54
CA GLY A 128 -14.27 -1.11 20.22
C GLY A 128 -15.47 -1.49 19.36
N ASP A 129 -15.46 -1.11 18.08
CA ASP A 129 -16.49 -1.53 17.11
C ASP A 129 -16.59 -3.06 17.04
N ARG A 130 -15.45 -3.75 16.95
CA ARG A 130 -15.38 -5.22 16.88
C ARG A 130 -15.99 -5.87 18.14
N GLU A 131 -15.63 -5.39 19.32
CA GLU A 131 -16.15 -5.89 20.60
C GLU A 131 -17.66 -5.70 20.72
N ALA A 132 -18.17 -4.54 20.27
CA ALA A 132 -19.61 -4.28 20.24
C ALA A 132 -20.35 -5.26 19.31
N PHE A 133 -19.81 -5.52 18.11
CA PHE A 133 -20.39 -6.50 17.20
C PHE A 133 -20.35 -7.92 17.77
N GLU A 134 -19.23 -8.33 18.38
CA GLU A 134 -19.11 -9.63 19.03
C GLU A 134 -20.19 -9.81 20.13
N GLY A 135 -20.43 -8.77 20.94
CA GLY A 135 -21.48 -8.79 21.96
C GLY A 135 -22.90 -8.90 21.38
N VAL A 136 -23.20 -8.20 20.28
CA VAL A 136 -24.49 -8.32 19.58
C VAL A 136 -24.68 -9.72 19.02
N ILE A 137 -23.65 -10.28 18.38
CA ILE A 137 -23.68 -11.64 17.84
C ILE A 137 -23.92 -12.66 18.95
N GLU A 138 -23.22 -12.53 20.08
CA GLU A 138 -23.39 -13.42 21.22
C GLU A 138 -24.83 -13.39 21.75
N ASN A 139 -25.41 -12.19 21.89
CA ASN A 139 -26.80 -12.02 22.31
C ASN A 139 -27.80 -12.65 21.33
N LEU A 140 -27.61 -12.43 20.02
CA LEU A 140 -28.43 -13.04 18.97
C LEU A 140 -28.35 -14.57 18.99
N VAL A 141 -27.14 -15.12 19.10
CA VAL A 141 -26.92 -16.58 19.15
C VAL A 141 -27.56 -17.19 20.40
N LYS A 142 -27.42 -16.55 21.57
CA LYS A 142 -28.08 -16.98 22.82
C LYS A 142 -29.60 -16.99 22.65
N HIS A 143 -30.18 -15.94 22.08
CA HIS A 143 -31.62 -15.85 21.86
C HIS A 143 -32.13 -16.93 20.92
N ALA A 144 -31.49 -17.12 19.75
CA ALA A 144 -31.87 -18.14 18.78
C ALA A 144 -31.80 -19.57 19.35
N ARG A 145 -30.77 -19.87 20.16
CA ARG A 145 -30.66 -21.16 20.87
C ARG A 145 -31.79 -21.38 21.88
N LYS A 146 -32.21 -20.31 22.57
CA LYS A 146 -33.32 -20.36 23.55
C LYS A 146 -34.66 -20.59 22.86
N VAL A 147 -34.93 -19.91 21.74
CA VAL A 147 -36.18 -20.06 20.97
C VAL A 147 -36.34 -21.46 20.36
N ARG A 148 -35.23 -22.16 20.09
CA ARG A 148 -35.23 -23.52 19.52
C ARG A 148 -35.47 -24.62 20.57
N LYS A 149 -35.44 -24.31 21.86
CA LYS A 149 -35.78 -25.22 22.97
C LYS A 149 -37.23 -25.03 23.37
#